data_AF-A0A8B6LUN1-F1
#
_entry.id   AF-A0A8B6LUN1-F1
#
_cell.length_a   1.000
_cell.length_b   1.000
_cell.length_c   1.000
_cell.angle_alpha   90.00
_cell.angle_beta   90.00
_cell.angle_gamma   90.00
#
_symmetry.space_group_name_H-M   'P 1'
#
loop_
_entity.id
_entity.type
_entity.pdbx_description
1 polymer ?
#
loop_
_entity_poly.entity_id
_entity_poly.type
_entity_poly.pdbx_seq_one_letter_code
_entity_poly.pdbx_strand_id
1 'polypeptide(L)'
;MDSAQHAQLIQTIKGQLAAAGWKKESGTGVASKVFQTAVGPKVAHAYVSRGDGYNVTLSGDYQSEGRNALEPHGTLIPEGADEDAVRLLARKFAVNADQVISQTYAARLHQVKAVTVARD
;
A
#
# COMPACT_ATOMS: atom_id res chain seq x y z
N MET A 1 4.49 22.08 -3.95
CA MET A 1 5.67 21.52 -3.28
C MET A 1 6.86 21.53 -4.24
N ASP A 2 8.08 21.81 -3.77
CA ASP A 2 9.26 21.74 -4.64
C ASP A 2 9.78 20.29 -4.82
N SER A 3 10.71 20.09 -5.76
CA SER A 3 11.26 18.77 -6.09
C SER A 3 11.98 18.09 -4.91
N ALA A 4 12.63 18.85 -4.04
CA ALA A 4 13.36 18.30 -2.89
C ALA A 4 12.41 17.84 -1.79
N GLN A 5 11.38 18.65 -1.51
CA GLN A 5 10.31 18.32 -0.58
C GLN A 5 9.52 17.08 -1.04
N HIS A 6 9.20 16.97 -2.34
CA HIS A 6 8.50 15.80 -2.89
C HIS A 6 9.35 14.54 -2.77
N ALA A 7 10.65 14.63 -3.06
CA ALA A 7 11.58 13.52 -2.88
C ALA A 7 11.68 13.06 -1.42
N GLN A 8 11.76 14.01 -0.48
CA GLN A 8 11.80 13.69 0.96
C GLN A 8 10.49 13.02 1.41
N LEU A 9 9.33 13.54 0.97
CA LEU A 9 8.03 12.92 1.23
C LEU A 9 7.99 11.47 0.74
N ILE A 10 8.46 11.20 -0.49
CA ILE A 10 8.54 9.84 -1.03
C ILE A 10 9.45 8.96 -0.17
N GLN A 11 10.60 9.45 0.29
CA GLN A 11 11.50 8.67 1.15
C GLN A 11 10.86 8.32 2.48
N THR A 12 10.16 9.27 3.11
CA THR A 12 9.41 9.02 4.35
C THR A 12 8.32 7.97 4.14
N ILE A 13 7.55 8.07 3.05
CA ILE A 13 6.52 7.07 2.69
C ILE A 13 7.17 5.69 2.49
N LYS A 14 8.22 5.58 1.67
CA LYS A 14 8.95 4.32 1.43
C LYS A 14 9.48 3.72 2.73
N GLY A 15 9.94 4.55 3.66
CA GLY A 15 10.37 4.12 4.99
C GLY A 15 9.25 3.46 5.79
N GLN A 16 8.08 4.10 5.85
CA GLN A 16 6.93 3.53 6.60
C GLN A 16 6.35 2.29 5.93
N LEU A 17 6.24 2.27 4.59
CA LEU A 17 5.79 1.08 3.87
C LEU A 17 6.76 -0.09 4.11
N ALA A 18 8.08 0.17 4.11
CA ALA A 18 9.08 -0.84 4.41
C ALA A 18 8.95 -1.40 5.84
N ALA A 19 8.69 -0.53 6.82
CA ALA A 19 8.42 -0.97 8.20
C ALA A 19 7.14 -1.85 8.29
N ALA A 20 6.20 -1.69 7.37
CA ALA A 20 5.00 -2.51 7.23
C ALA A 20 5.17 -3.76 6.32
N GLY A 21 6.41 -4.12 5.99
CA GLY A 21 6.73 -5.32 5.21
C GLY A 21 6.61 -5.17 3.70
N TRP A 22 6.51 -3.94 3.19
CA TRP A 22 6.61 -3.68 1.75
C TRP A 22 8.08 -3.59 1.32
N LYS A 23 8.41 -4.04 0.12
CA LYS A 23 9.70 -3.82 -0.52
C LYS A 23 9.73 -2.43 -1.16
N LYS A 24 10.78 -1.66 -0.89
CA LYS A 24 11.00 -0.36 -1.56
C LYS A 24 11.31 -0.58 -3.04
N GLU A 25 10.73 0.26 -3.90
CA GLU A 25 10.95 0.22 -5.34
C GLU A 25 11.67 1.49 -5.82
N SER A 26 12.42 1.38 -6.92
CA SER A 26 13.16 2.52 -7.53
C SER A 26 12.49 3.09 -8.78
N GLY A 27 11.43 2.45 -9.28
CA GLY A 27 10.70 2.88 -10.48
C GLY A 27 9.50 3.77 -10.19
N THR A 28 8.50 3.73 -11.07
CA THR A 28 7.24 4.49 -10.96
C THR A 28 6.44 4.11 -9.71
N GLY A 29 6.47 2.84 -9.31
CA GLY A 29 5.95 2.40 -8.01
C GLY A 29 6.94 2.76 -6.90
N VAL A 30 6.43 3.19 -5.74
CA VAL A 30 7.27 3.52 -4.59
C VAL A 30 7.57 2.30 -3.71
N ALA A 31 6.66 1.33 -3.68
CA ALA A 31 6.83 0.08 -2.94
C ALA A 31 5.97 -1.04 -3.53
N SER A 32 6.31 -2.29 -3.23
CA SER A 32 5.53 -3.47 -3.56
C SER A 32 5.41 -4.43 -2.38
N LYS A 33 4.37 -5.25 -2.30
CA LYS A 33 4.24 -6.30 -1.26
C LYS A 33 3.60 -7.54 -1.86
N VAL A 34 4.15 -8.71 -1.50
CA VAL A 34 3.64 -10.01 -1.94
C VAL A 34 2.64 -10.52 -0.92
N PHE A 35 1.46 -10.92 -1.39
CA PHE A 35 0.40 -11.53 -0.60
C PHE A 35 0.19 -12.97 -1.04
N GLN A 36 0.20 -13.89 -0.07
CA GLN A 36 -0.13 -15.29 -0.33
C GLN A 36 -1.65 -15.45 -0.47
N THR A 37 -2.09 -16.12 -1.53
CA THR A 37 -3.51 -16.34 -1.82
C THR A 37 -3.78 -17.78 -2.24
N ALA A 38 -5.05 -18.18 -2.29
CA ALA A 38 -5.44 -19.54 -2.64
C ALA A 38 -5.17 -19.88 -4.12
N VAL A 39 -4.87 -18.87 -4.95
CA VAL A 39 -4.53 -19.00 -6.38
C VAL A 39 -3.05 -18.69 -6.65
N GLY A 40 -2.22 -18.71 -5.61
CA GLY A 40 -0.80 -18.38 -5.66
C GLY A 40 -0.47 -16.96 -5.16
N PRO A 41 0.82 -16.59 -5.09
CA PRO A 41 1.25 -15.27 -4.65
C PRO A 41 0.78 -14.18 -5.62
N LYS A 42 0.35 -13.04 -5.08
CA LYS A 42 -0.02 -11.84 -5.86
C LYS A 42 0.72 -10.63 -5.32
N VAL A 43 1.01 -9.67 -6.19
CA VAL A 43 1.77 -8.47 -5.83
C VAL A 43 0.83 -7.28 -5.77
N ALA A 44 0.90 -6.52 -4.68
CA ALA A 44 0.34 -5.17 -4.61
C ALA A 44 1.45 -4.16 -4.88
N HIS A 45 1.12 -3.08 -5.59
CA HIS A 45 2.01 -1.95 -5.83
C HIS A 45 1.46 -0.68 -5.19
N ALA A 46 2.34 0.15 -4.64
CA ALA A 46 2.00 1.46 -4.11
C ALA A 46 2.58 2.56 -5.01
N TYR A 47 1.83 3.62 -5.22
CA TYR A 47 2.19 4.77 -6.07
C TYR A 47 1.96 6.07 -5.33
N VAL A 48 2.73 7.10 -5.69
CA VAL A 48 2.61 8.45 -5.14
C VAL A 48 2.42 9.41 -6.31
N SER A 49 1.36 10.21 -6.29
CA SER A 49 1.10 11.20 -7.34
C SER A 49 2.10 12.37 -7.29
N ARG A 50 2.09 13.22 -8.33
CA ARG A 50 2.89 14.47 -8.33
C ARG A 50 2.34 15.55 -7.41
N GLY A 51 1.12 15.39 -6.91
CA GLY A 51 0.37 16.45 -6.23
C GLY A 51 -0.58 17.19 -7.18
N ASP A 52 -1.67 17.72 -6.63
CA ASP A 52 -2.65 18.57 -7.33
C ASP A 52 -2.60 20.04 -6.86
N GLY A 53 -1.57 20.42 -6.11
CA GLY A 53 -1.44 21.74 -5.47
C GLY A 53 -2.02 21.78 -4.05
N TYR A 54 -2.76 20.76 -3.62
CA TYR A 54 -3.29 20.63 -2.27
C TYR A 54 -2.80 19.34 -1.59
N ASN A 55 -2.91 18.23 -2.29
CA ASN A 55 -2.58 16.90 -1.79
C ASN A 55 -1.74 16.10 -2.78
N VAL A 56 -0.86 15.29 -2.23
CA VAL A 56 -0.27 14.13 -2.89
C VAL A 56 -1.09 12.90 -2.51
N THR A 57 -1.37 12.04 -3.49
CA THR A 57 -2.13 10.81 -3.27
C THR A 57 -1.18 9.63 -3.18
N LEU A 58 -1.24 8.90 -2.07
CA LEU A 58 -0.66 7.55 -1.92
C LEU A 58 -1.75 6.53 -2.28
N SER A 59 -1.60 5.86 -3.42
CA SER A 59 -2.58 4.90 -3.94
C SER A 59 -1.98 3.50 -4.07
N GLY A 60 -2.84 2.50 -4.23
CA GLY A 60 -2.45 1.12 -4.42
C GLY A 60 -3.04 0.51 -5.69
N ASP A 61 -2.34 -0.48 -6.23
CA ASP A 61 -2.85 -1.41 -7.24
C ASP A 61 -2.73 -2.84 -6.71
N TYR A 62 -3.87 -3.53 -6.63
CA TYR A 62 -3.94 -4.97 -6.38
C TYR A 62 -5.13 -5.54 -7.16
N GLN A 63 -4.83 -6.18 -8.29
CA GLN A 63 -5.85 -6.75 -9.17
C GLN A 63 -6.48 -8.00 -8.55
N SER A 64 -7.77 -7.99 -8.26
CA SER A 64 -8.54 -9.14 -7.77
C SER A 64 -9.96 -9.09 -8.29
N GLU A 65 -10.52 -10.24 -8.70
CA GLU A 65 -11.93 -10.35 -9.10
C GLU A 65 -12.33 -9.34 -10.20
N GLY A 66 -11.43 -9.09 -11.15
CA GLY A 66 -11.65 -8.20 -12.29
C GLY A 66 -11.56 -6.71 -11.98
N ARG A 67 -11.12 -6.32 -10.78
CA ARG A 67 -10.94 -4.90 -10.40
C ARG A 67 -9.67 -4.67 -9.57
N ASN A 68 -9.23 -3.41 -9.49
CA ASN A 68 -8.24 -3.01 -8.50
C ASN A 68 -8.90 -2.89 -7.13
N ALA A 69 -8.59 -3.80 -6.21
CA ALA A 69 -9.17 -3.80 -4.87
C ALA A 69 -8.77 -2.57 -4.05
N LEU A 70 -7.63 -1.92 -4.36
CA LEU A 70 -7.12 -0.76 -3.62
C LEU A 70 -7.52 0.59 -4.23
N GLU A 71 -8.17 0.62 -5.40
CA GLU A 71 -8.55 1.86 -6.09
C GLU A 71 -9.32 2.86 -5.20
N PRO A 72 -10.37 2.47 -4.45
CA PRO A 72 -11.11 3.40 -3.60
C PRO A 72 -10.42 3.70 -2.26
N HIS A 73 -9.23 3.14 -2.03
CA HIS A 73 -8.56 3.12 -0.72
C HIS A 73 -7.25 3.92 -0.68
N GLY A 74 -7.08 4.84 -1.63
CA GLY A 74 -5.99 5.81 -1.60
C GLY A 74 -6.03 6.71 -0.36
N THR A 75 -4.87 7.22 0.03
CA THR A 75 -4.70 8.17 1.14
C THR A 75 -4.21 9.50 0.61
N LEU A 76 -4.91 10.58 0.94
CA LEU A 76 -4.50 11.94 0.63
C LEU A 76 -3.53 12.44 1.71
N ILE A 77 -2.41 13.00 1.26
CA ILE A 77 -1.36 13.59 2.11
C ILE A 77 -1.25 15.06 1.70
N PRO A 78 -1.58 16.02 2.58
CA PRO A 78 -1.44 17.44 2.26
C PRO A 78 0.00 17.80 1.87
N GLU A 79 0.19 18.64 0.86
CA GLU A 79 1.53 19.04 0.41
C GLU A 79 2.34 19.80 1.48
N GLY A 80 1.66 20.41 2.46
CA GLY A 80 2.26 21.07 3.62
C GLY A 80 2.29 20.22 4.89
N ALA A 81 2.02 18.91 4.79
CA ALA A 81 2.06 18.02 5.96
C ALA A 81 3.48 17.94 6.53
N ASP A 82 3.60 18.03 7.85
CA ASP A 82 4.85 17.74 8.54
C ASP A 82 5.22 16.25 8.45
N GLU A 83 6.44 15.93 8.82
CA GLU A 83 6.97 14.57 8.69
C GLU A 83 6.18 13.54 9.53
N ASP A 84 5.64 13.93 10.68
CA ASP A 84 4.84 13.05 11.54
C ASP A 84 3.48 12.74 10.93
N ALA A 85 2.83 13.73 10.33
CA ALA A 85 1.60 13.55 9.58
C ALA A 85 1.83 12.63 8.37
N VAL A 86 2.91 12.82 7.61
CA VAL A 86 3.28 11.92 6.50
C VAL A 86 3.50 10.50 7.02
N ARG A 87 4.24 10.32 8.12
CA ARG A 87 4.46 9.00 8.73
C ARG A 87 3.15 8.34 9.15
N LEU A 88 2.27 9.08 9.81
CA LEU A 88 0.96 8.58 10.24
C LEU A 88 0.10 8.14 9.06
N LEU A 89 -0.02 8.97 8.03
CA LEU A 89 -0.85 8.68 6.85
C LEU A 89 -0.30 7.50 6.04
N ALA A 90 1.02 7.38 5.87
CA ALA A 90 1.65 6.23 5.22
C ALA A 90 1.41 4.92 5.99
N ARG A 91 1.46 4.95 7.33
CA ARG A 91 1.12 3.79 8.16
C ARG A 91 -0.36 3.41 8.03
N LYS A 92 -1.27 4.39 8.04
CA LYS A 92 -2.70 4.16 7.84
C LYS A 92 -2.98 3.50 6.49
N PHE A 93 -2.33 3.98 5.42
CA PHE A 93 -2.42 3.36 4.10
C PHE A 93 -1.98 1.89 4.14
N ALA A 94 -0.82 1.58 4.73
CA ALA A 94 -0.30 0.22 4.78
C ALA A 94 -1.24 -0.74 5.53
N VAL A 95 -1.76 -0.31 6.68
CA VAL A 95 -2.73 -1.09 7.48
C VAL A 95 -4.03 -1.32 6.69
N ASN A 96 -4.56 -0.27 6.06
CA ASN A 96 -5.77 -0.37 5.28
C ASN A 96 -5.59 -1.29 4.05
N ALA A 97 -4.44 -1.22 3.37
CA ALA A 97 -4.13 -2.10 2.25
C ALA A 97 -4.10 -3.58 2.67
N ASP A 98 -3.44 -3.91 3.80
CA ASP A 98 -3.44 -5.27 4.33
C ASP A 98 -4.85 -5.76 4.67
N GLN A 99 -5.68 -4.90 5.30
CA GLN A 99 -7.07 -5.21 5.63
C GLN A 99 -7.92 -5.47 4.38
N VAL A 100 -7.90 -4.56 3.41
CA VAL A 100 -8.67 -4.68 2.17
C VAL A 100 -8.25 -5.92 1.39
N ILE A 101 -6.93 -6.16 1.26
CA ILE A 101 -6.43 -7.32 0.52
C ILE A 101 -6.84 -8.62 1.21
N SER A 102 -6.77 -8.68 2.54
CA SER A 102 -7.18 -9.86 3.31
C SER A 102 -8.65 -10.26 3.11
N GLN A 103 -9.50 -9.30 2.75
CA GLN A 103 -10.93 -9.50 2.50
C GLN A 103 -11.23 -9.93 1.05
N THR A 104 -10.25 -9.86 0.13
CA THR A 104 -10.45 -10.39 -1.23
C THR A 104 -10.68 -11.88 -1.22
N TYR A 105 -11.48 -12.38 -2.18
CA TYR A 105 -11.91 -13.78 -2.16
C TYR A 105 -10.75 -14.77 -2.06
N ALA A 106 -9.72 -14.59 -2.89
CA ALA A 106 -8.57 -15.49 -2.92
C ALA A 106 -7.71 -15.43 -1.65
N ALA A 107 -7.57 -14.26 -1.02
CA ALA A 107 -6.84 -14.09 0.22
C ALA A 107 -7.60 -14.71 1.40
N ARG A 108 -8.91 -14.45 1.50
CA ARG A 108 -9.78 -15.05 2.53
C ARG A 108 -9.79 -16.58 2.45
N LEU A 109 -9.88 -17.14 1.23
CA LEU A 109 -9.84 -18.59 1.03
C LEU A 109 -8.49 -19.20 1.46
N HIS A 110 -7.38 -18.48 1.26
CA HIS A 110 -6.06 -18.93 1.73
C HIS A 110 -5.98 -19.01 3.25
N GLN A 111 -6.49 -17.98 3.94
CA GLN A 111 -6.51 -17.93 5.41
C GLN A 111 -7.32 -19.09 6.00
N VAL A 112 -8.51 -19.38 5.44
CA VAL A 112 -9.33 -20.51 5.88
C VAL A 112 -8.58 -21.83 5.72
N LYS A 113 -7.97 -22.07 4.54
CA LYS A 113 -7.17 -23.28 4.30
C LYS A 113 -5.98 -23.39 5.26
N ALA A 114 -5.28 -22.29 5.51
CA ALA A 114 -4.13 -22.27 6.43
C ALA A 114 -4.55 -22.60 7.88
N VAL A 115 -5.70 -22.10 8.33
CA VAL A 115 -6.24 -22.39 9.67
C VAL A 115 -6.65 -23.86 9.80
N THR A 116 -7.25 -24.45 8.77
CA THR A 116 -7.61 -25.88 8.78
C THR A 116 -6.38 -26.77 8.87
N VAL A 117 -5.34 -26.50 8.07
CA VAL A 117 -4.11 -27.31 8.07
C VAL A 117 -3.34 -27.20 9.40
N ALA A 118 -3.39 -26.06 10.09
CA ALA A 118 -2.69 -25.88 11.38
C ALA A 118 -3.36 -26.59 12.57
N ARG A 119 -4.53 -27.20 12.38
CA ARG A 119 -5.29 -27.89 13.43
C ARG A 119 -5.19 -29.43 13.34
N ASP A 120 -4.57 -29.94 12.28
CA ASP A 120 -4.27 -31.36 12.06
C ASP A 120 -2.81 -31.66 12.44
#